data_AF-A0A5C1QCV6-F1
#
_entry.id   AF-A0A5C1QCV6-F1
#
_cell.length_a   1.000
_cell.length_b   1.000
_cell.length_c   1.000
_cell.angle_alpha   90.00
_cell.angle_beta   90.00
_cell.angle_gamma   90.00
#
_symmetry.space_group_name_H-M   'P 1'
#
loop_
_entity.id
_entity.type
_entity.pdbx_description
1 polymer ?
#
loop_
_entity_poly.entity_id
_entity_poly.type
_entity_poly.pdbx_seq_one_letter_code
_entity_poly.pdbx_strand_id
1 'polypeptide(L)'
;MNLKASDWLGFLYTSRLKQKSCNLQADGKWVLITGATSGIGYITSLKYASMGTNIILLVRNPITGSKLKEKLERDYSILCKLYIADFEDLESVKKSAELIVEQNRVIDILINNAGAYRTKKDYLVMGSTQFLLLTI
;
A
#
# COMPACT_ATOMS: atom_id res chain seq x y z
N MET A 1 7.31 5.12 -21.89
CA MET A 1 6.89 6.24 -21.01
C MET A 1 7.65 7.47 -21.48
N ASN A 2 6.99 8.39 -22.19
CA ASN A 2 7.62 9.60 -22.74
C ASN A 2 7.51 10.73 -21.71
N LEU A 3 8.47 10.76 -20.78
CA LEU A 3 8.61 11.88 -19.83
C LEU A 3 9.21 13.09 -20.53
N LYS A 4 8.71 14.28 -20.25
CA LYS A 4 9.30 15.53 -20.74
C LYS A 4 10.60 15.82 -19.96
N ALA A 5 11.49 16.61 -20.55
CA ALA A 5 12.74 17.02 -19.88
C ALA A 5 12.48 17.75 -18.54
N SER A 6 11.37 18.49 -18.44
CA SER A 6 10.90 19.11 -17.19
C SER A 6 10.63 18.10 -16.08
N ASP A 7 10.04 16.95 -16.44
CA ASP A 7 9.66 15.91 -15.48
C ASP A 7 10.92 15.22 -14.94
N TRP A 8 11.90 14.98 -15.82
CA TRP A 8 13.23 14.48 -15.44
C TRP A 8 13.98 15.44 -14.54
N LEU A 9 13.96 16.74 -14.83
CA LEU A 9 14.56 17.75 -13.97
C LEU A 9 13.90 17.78 -12.59
N GLY A 10 12.57 17.69 -12.52
CA GLY A 10 11.83 17.56 -11.26
C GLY A 10 12.21 16.31 -10.47
N PHE A 11 12.35 15.17 -11.14
CA PHE A 11 12.79 13.92 -10.51
C PHE A 11 14.23 14.01 -10.00
N LEU A 12 15.16 14.54 -10.80
CA LEU A 12 16.55 14.71 -10.40
C LEU A 12 16.70 15.69 -9.23
N TYR A 13 15.92 16.77 -9.23
CA TYR A 13 15.91 17.73 -8.13
C TYR A 13 15.42 17.07 -6.83
N THR A 14 14.25 16.42 -6.87
CA THR A 14 13.68 15.77 -5.68
C THR A 14 14.54 14.61 -5.17
N SER A 15 15.17 13.85 -6.06
CA SER A 15 16.10 12.75 -5.70
C SER A 15 17.35 13.24 -4.97
N ARG A 16 17.72 14.52 -5.12
CA ARG A 16 18.89 15.14 -4.46
C ARG A 16 18.53 15.85 -3.16
N LEU A 17 17.25 15.98 -2.83
CA LEU A 17 16.86 16.59 -1.56
C LEU A 17 17.24 15.67 -0.40
N LYS A 18 17.71 16.27 0.70
CA LYS A 18 17.99 15.53 1.93
C LYS A 18 16.68 14.94 2.44
N GLN A 19 16.57 13.61 2.45
CA GLN A 19 15.40 12.94 3.00
C GLN A 19 15.29 13.25 4.50
N LYS A 20 14.08 13.63 4.93
CA LYS A 20 13.79 13.81 6.35
C LYS A 20 13.75 12.43 7.02
N SER A 21 14.55 12.24 8.06
CA SER A 21 14.50 11.03 8.88
C SER A 21 13.62 11.28 10.10
N CYS A 22 12.71 10.36 10.40
CA CYS A 22 12.08 10.29 11.72
C CYS A 22 12.71 9.14 12.51
N ASN A 23 13.05 9.38 13.77
CA ASN A 23 13.54 8.33 14.67
C ASN A 23 12.35 7.71 15.41
N LEU A 24 11.51 7.01 14.67
CA LEU A 24 10.34 6.35 15.23
C LEU A 24 10.76 4.99 15.80
N GLN A 25 10.60 4.82 17.12
CA GLN A 25 10.66 3.48 17.72
C GLN A 25 9.38 2.73 17.33
N ALA A 26 9.53 1.76 16.44
CA ALA A 26 8.45 0.93 15.91
C ALA A 26 8.58 -0.55 16.27
N ASP A 27 9.63 -0.93 17.01
CA ASP A 27 9.79 -2.30 17.51
C ASP A 27 8.60 -2.69 18.41
N GLY A 28 8.07 -3.90 18.21
CA GLY A 28 6.89 -4.41 18.91
C GLY A 28 5.55 -3.75 18.54
N LYS A 29 5.54 -2.62 17.84
CA LYS A 29 4.33 -1.92 17.38
C LYS A 29 3.66 -2.62 16.21
N TRP A 30 2.42 -2.25 15.93
CA TRP A 30 1.66 -2.70 14.76
C TRP A 30 1.54 -1.60 13.71
N VAL A 31 1.98 -1.90 12.49
CA VAL A 31 1.76 -1.05 11.32
C VAL A 31 0.79 -1.70 10.34
N LEU A 32 -0.27 -0.98 9.98
CA LEU A 32 -1.17 -1.34 8.90
C LEU A 32 -0.68 -0.71 7.60
N ILE A 33 -0.49 -1.53 6.57
CA ILE A 33 -0.04 -1.08 5.25
C ILE A 33 -1.07 -1.48 4.21
N THR A 34 -1.62 -0.48 3.50
CA THR A 34 -2.51 -0.71 2.36
C THR A 34 -1.71 -0.81 1.06
N GLY A 35 -2.14 -1.64 0.11
CA GLY A 35 -1.41 -1.82 -1.16
C GLY A 35 0.01 -2.38 -0.97
N ALA A 36 0.21 -3.23 0.04
CA ALA A 36 1.52 -3.67 0.50
C ALA A 36 2.25 -4.67 -0.43
N THR A 37 1.60 -5.21 -1.46
CA THR A 37 2.13 -6.34 -2.25
C THR A 37 3.01 -5.96 -3.44
N SER A 38 3.19 -4.67 -3.72
CA SER A 38 4.02 -4.20 -4.83
C SER A 38 4.66 -2.85 -4.56
N GLY A 39 5.63 -2.47 -5.39
CA GLY A 39 6.23 -1.14 -5.43
C GLY A 39 6.71 -0.66 -4.05
N ILE A 40 6.30 0.57 -3.71
CA ILE A 40 6.69 1.24 -2.47
C ILE A 40 6.17 0.47 -1.25
N GLY A 41 4.91 0.04 -1.23
CA GLY A 41 4.31 -0.71 -0.12
C GLY A 41 5.03 -1.99 0.24
N TYR A 42 5.53 -2.71 -0.77
CA TYR A 42 6.33 -3.93 -0.54
C TYR A 42 7.64 -3.60 0.18
N ILE A 43 8.38 -2.60 -0.30
CA ILE A 43 9.63 -2.16 0.33
C ILE A 43 9.38 -1.57 1.73
N THR A 44 8.29 -0.84 1.90
CA THR A 44 7.85 -0.33 3.21
C THR A 44 7.58 -1.46 4.18
N SER A 45 6.91 -2.53 3.75
CA SER A 45 6.65 -3.70 4.59
C SER A 45 7.94 -4.38 5.06
N LEU A 46 8.90 -4.57 4.15
CA LEU A 46 10.23 -5.11 4.50
C LEU A 46 10.98 -4.19 5.47
N LYS A 47 10.89 -2.87 5.26
CA LYS A 47 11.60 -1.90 6.10
C LYS A 47 11.07 -1.93 7.54
N TYR A 48 9.76 -1.89 7.73
CA TYR A 48 9.18 -1.97 9.07
C TYR A 48 9.42 -3.33 9.72
N ALA A 49 9.33 -4.43 8.96
CA ALA A 49 9.65 -5.75 9.49
C ALA A 49 11.11 -5.86 9.95
N SER A 50 12.06 -5.27 9.21
CA SER A 50 13.47 -5.20 9.61
C SER A 50 13.72 -4.39 10.90
N MET A 51 12.73 -3.63 11.36
CA MET A 51 12.76 -2.85 12.60
C MET A 51 12.06 -3.57 13.76
N GLY A 52 11.65 -4.83 13.60
CA GLY A 52 10.91 -5.59 14.62
C GLY A 52 9.42 -5.24 14.73
N THR A 53 8.90 -4.44 13.80
CA THR A 53 7.49 -4.04 13.78
C THR A 53 6.60 -5.18 13.25
N ASN A 54 5.50 -5.44 13.95
CA ASN A 54 4.47 -6.36 13.49
C ASN A 54 3.65 -5.73 12.35
N ILE A 55 3.29 -6.51 11.34
CA ILE A 55 2.68 -5.98 10.12
C ILE A 55 1.22 -6.46 9.98
N ILE A 56 0.32 -5.54 9.67
CA ILE A 56 -1.02 -5.83 9.13
C ILE A 56 -1.00 -5.49 7.64
N LEU A 57 -1.11 -6.51 6.80
CA LEU A 57 -1.24 -6.39 5.35
C LEU A 57 -2.72 -6.24 5.01
N LEU A 58 -3.11 -5.10 4.44
CA LEU A 58 -4.44 -4.90 3.87
C LEU A 58 -4.31 -4.86 2.34
N VAL A 59 -4.72 -5.94 1.68
CA VAL A 59 -4.43 -6.19 0.26
C VAL A 59 -5.64 -6.73 -0.48
N ARG A 60 -5.68 -6.54 -1.80
CA ARG A 60 -6.78 -7.07 -2.63
C ARG A 60 -6.61 -8.55 -2.98
N ASN A 61 -5.39 -8.99 -3.30
CA ASN A 61 -5.12 -10.35 -3.75
C ASN A 61 -4.55 -11.22 -2.60
N PRO A 62 -5.31 -12.23 -2.11
CA PRO A 62 -4.91 -13.06 -0.98
C PRO A 62 -3.65 -13.88 -1.27
N ILE A 63 -3.46 -14.36 -2.51
CA ILE A 63 -2.31 -15.19 -2.88
C ILE A 63 -1.01 -14.39 -2.73
N THR A 64 -0.98 -13.16 -3.26
CA THR A 64 0.19 -12.30 -3.12
C THR A 64 0.41 -11.85 -1.67
N GLY A 65 -0.68 -11.63 -0.94
CA GLY A 65 -0.65 -11.29 0.49
C GLY A 65 -0.05 -12.40 1.34
N SER A 66 -0.49 -13.64 1.15
CA SER A 66 0.01 -14.80 1.90
C SER A 66 1.50 -15.04 1.65
N LYS A 67 1.96 -14.95 0.39
CA LYS A 67 3.39 -15.05 0.06
C LYS A 67 4.23 -14.00 0.77
N LEU A 68 3.74 -12.76 0.83
CA LEU A 68 4.43 -11.68 1.53
C LEU A 68 4.42 -11.92 3.05
N LYS A 69 3.28 -12.30 3.63
CA LYS A 69 3.15 -12.65 5.04
C LYS A 69 4.18 -13.72 5.46
N GLU A 70 4.21 -14.84 4.75
CA GLU A 70 5.15 -15.94 5.03
C GLU A 70 6.60 -15.48 4.95
N LYS A 71 6.94 -14.66 3.94
CA LYS A 71 8.28 -14.07 3.81
C LYS A 71 8.63 -13.19 5.00
N LEU A 72 7.73 -12.31 5.43
CA LEU A 72 7.98 -11.37 6.52
C LEU A 72 8.17 -12.10 7.86
N GLU A 73 7.31 -13.09 8.14
CA GLU A 73 7.40 -13.88 9.37
C GLU A 73 8.69 -14.71 9.40
N ARG A 74 9.06 -15.35 8.28
CA ARG A 74 10.28 -16.14 8.17
C ARG A 74 11.55 -15.30 8.27
N ASP A 75 11.64 -14.21 7.51
CA ASP A 75 12.90 -13.49 7.33
C ASP A 75 13.20 -12.52 8.49
N TYR A 76 12.17 -12.10 9.26
CA TYR A 76 12.32 -11.10 10.32
C TYR A 76 11.79 -11.54 11.70
N SER A 77 11.19 -12.74 11.82
CA SER A 77 10.66 -13.26 13.09
C SER A 77 9.63 -12.34 13.78
N ILE A 78 8.86 -11.59 12.98
CA ILE A 78 7.76 -10.73 13.43
C ILE A 78 6.41 -11.43 13.31
N LEU A 79 5.36 -10.86 13.89
CA LEU A 79 3.99 -11.26 13.60
C LEU A 79 3.48 -10.53 12.36
N CYS A 80 2.84 -11.26 11.44
CA CYS A 80 2.18 -10.65 10.31
C CYS A 80 0.72 -11.12 10.22
N LYS A 81 -0.19 -10.19 9.94
CA LYS A 81 -1.62 -10.49 9.73
C LYS A 81 -2.02 -10.05 8.33
N LEU A 82 -2.99 -10.75 7.76
CA LEU A 82 -3.45 -10.54 6.40
C LEU A 82 -4.96 -10.31 6.44
N TYR A 83 -5.41 -9.19 5.87
CA TYR A 83 -6.81 -8.85 5.66
C TYR A 83 -7.03 -8.49 4.21
N ILE A 84 -8.23 -8.80 3.72
CA ILE A 84 -8.59 -8.65 2.32
C ILE A 84 -9.59 -7.51 2.17
N ALA A 85 -9.16 -6.43 1.53
CA ALA A 85 -10.03 -5.32 1.19
C ALA A 85 -9.82 -4.90 -0.27
N ASP A 86 -10.92 -4.63 -0.95
CA ASP A 86 -10.92 -3.92 -2.22
C ASP A 86 -11.25 -2.45 -1.98
N PHE A 87 -10.35 -1.54 -2.36
CA PHE A 87 -10.56 -0.10 -2.18
C PHE A 87 -11.56 0.49 -3.19
N GLU A 88 -11.93 -0.28 -4.22
CA GLU A 88 -13.04 0.06 -5.12
C GLU A 88 -14.41 -0.29 -4.48
N ASP A 89 -14.43 -1.06 -3.38
CA ASP A 89 -15.63 -1.44 -2.63
C ASP A 89 -15.53 -1.01 -1.15
N LEU A 90 -16.14 0.12 -0.81
CA LEU A 90 -16.12 0.65 0.56
C LEU A 90 -16.72 -0.31 1.60
N GLU A 91 -17.66 -1.18 1.22
CA GLU A 91 -18.22 -2.17 2.12
C GLU A 91 -17.20 -3.28 2.44
N SER A 92 -16.38 -3.67 1.46
CA SER A 92 -15.22 -4.57 1.66
C SER A 92 -14.21 -3.98 2.65
N VAL A 93 -13.89 -2.69 2.50
CA VAL A 93 -12.99 -1.97 3.43
C VAL A 93 -13.57 -1.95 4.84
N LYS A 94 -14.86 -1.62 4.97
CA LYS A 94 -15.55 -1.55 6.26
C LYS A 94 -15.52 -2.90 6.99
N LYS A 95 -15.87 -3.99 6.31
CA LYS A 95 -15.81 -5.35 6.88
C LYS A 95 -14.40 -5.72 7.35
N SER A 96 -13.37 -5.37 6.57
CA SER A 96 -11.99 -5.60 6.99
C SER A 96 -11.61 -4.79 8.23
N ALA A 97 -12.04 -3.54 8.31
CA ALA A 97 -11.79 -2.70 9.48
C ALA A 97 -12.47 -3.26 10.74
N GLU A 98 -13.73 -3.71 10.62
CA GLU A 98 -14.46 -4.37 11.71
C GLU A 98 -13.72 -5.62 12.20
N LEU A 99 -13.26 -6.50 11.30
CA LEU A 99 -12.47 -7.68 11.67
C LEU A 99 -11.14 -7.36 12.35
N ILE A 100 -10.51 -6.23 12.02
CA ILE A 100 -9.27 -5.79 12.68
C ILE A 100 -9.58 -5.32 14.11
N VAL A 101 -10.65 -4.55 14.28
CA VAL A 101 -11.11 -4.04 15.57
C VAL A 101 -11.56 -5.19 16.49
N GLU A 102 -12.32 -6.15 15.97
CA GLU A 102 -12.79 -7.32 16.73
C GLU A 102 -11.64 -8.17 17.29
N GLN A 103 -10.51 -8.22 16.60
CA GLN A 103 -9.31 -8.90 17.11
C GLN A 103 -8.55 -8.09 18.16
N ASN A 104 -9.13 -6.99 18.64
CA ASN A 104 -8.63 -6.08 19.67
C ASN A 104 -7.20 -5.60 19.40
N ARG A 105 -6.88 -5.40 18.11
CA ARG A 105 -5.54 -4.97 17.67
C ARG A 105 -5.47 -3.46 17.62
N VAL A 106 -4.59 -2.89 18.45
CA VAL A 106 -4.20 -1.48 18.34
C VAL A 106 -3.34 -1.33 17.09
N ILE A 107 -3.70 -0.38 16.22
CA ILE A 107 -2.87 0.05 15.09
C ILE A 107 -2.10 1.28 15.54
N ASP A 108 -0.78 1.16 15.66
CA ASP A 108 0.08 2.29 16.03
C ASP A 108 0.39 3.20 14.84
N ILE A 109 0.49 2.60 13.65
CA ILE A 109 0.94 3.27 12.43
C ILE A 109 0.03 2.83 11.27
N LEU A 110 -0.51 3.79 10.53
CA LEU A 110 -1.27 3.55 9.30
C LEU A 110 -0.53 4.12 8.10
N ILE A 111 -0.28 3.28 7.10
CA ILE A 111 0.34 3.66 5.83
C ILE A 111 -0.66 3.42 4.70
N ASN A 112 -1.27 4.52 4.26
CA ASN A 112 -2.15 4.55 3.10
C ASN A 112 -1.32 4.55 1.80
N ASN A 113 -0.92 3.37 1.35
CA ASN A 113 -0.10 3.19 0.15
C ASN A 113 -0.87 2.53 -1.03
N ALA A 114 -2.12 2.12 -0.83
CA ALA A 114 -2.98 1.68 -1.92
C ALA A 114 -3.18 2.81 -2.94
N GLY A 115 -2.82 2.55 -4.19
CA GLY A 115 -3.00 3.47 -5.31
C GLY A 115 -2.83 2.73 -6.63
N ALA A 116 -3.63 3.10 -7.63
CA ALA A 116 -3.56 2.55 -8.98
C ALA A 116 -3.12 3.64 -9.96
N TYR A 117 -2.15 3.33 -10.80
CA TYR A 117 -1.78 4.18 -11.93
C TYR A 117 -2.38 3.60 -13.21
N ARG A 118 -3.44 4.20 -13.74
CA ARG A 118 -4.06 3.80 -15.01
C ARG A 118 -3.32 4.45 -16.17
N THR A 119 -2.68 3.64 -17.01
CA THR A 119 -2.00 4.10 -18.25
C THR A 119 -2.95 4.21 -19.44
N LYS A 120 -4.13 3.61 -19.36
CA LYS A 120 -5.19 3.70 -20.36
C LYS A 120 -6.33 4.55 -19.83
N LYS A 121 -6.85 5.41 -20.72
CA LYS A 121 -8.08 6.16 -20.51
C LYS A 121 -9.22 5.28 -20.99
N ASP A 122 -10.11 4.92 -20.08
CA ASP A 122 -11.36 4.24 -20.45
C ASP A 122 -12.35 5.31 -20.90
N TYR A 123 -13.01 5.07 -22.02
CA TYR A 123 -14.03 5.97 -22.56
C TYR A 123 -15.35 5.23 -22.67
N LEU A 124 -16.42 5.83 -22.16
CA LEU A 124 -17.77 5.41 -22.45
C LEU A 124 -18.14 5.97 -23.84
N VAL A 125 -18.51 5.10 -24.77
CA VAL A 125 -18.96 5.51 -26.12
C VAL A 125 -20.49 5.45 -26.16
N MET A 126 -21.13 6.61 -26.33
CA MET A 126 -22.58 6.74 -26.50
C MET A 126 -22.85 7.38 -27.86
N GLY A 127 -23.16 6.55 -28.85
CA GLY A 127 -23.27 6.98 -30.25
C GLY A 127 -21.93 7.49 -30.78
N SER A 128 -21.88 8.74 -31.27
CA SER A 128 -20.66 9.41 -31.74
C SER A 128 -19.89 10.15 -30.63
N THR A 129 -20.38 10.16 -29.40
CA THR A 129 -19.78 10.93 -28.30
C THR A 129 -18.97 10.03 -27.37
N GLN A 130 -17.75 10.45 -27.03
CA GLN A 130 -16.86 9.79 -26.07
C GLN A 130 -16.83 10.56 -24.74
N PHE A 131 -17.12 9.87 -23.64
CA PHE A 131 -16.99 10.40 -22.28
C PHE A 131 -15.83 9.71 -21.59
N LEU A 132 -14.89 10.48 -21.03
CA LEU A 132 -13.80 9.91 -20.24
C LEU A 132 -14.35 9.35 -18.93
N LEU A 133 -14.19 8.05 -18.71
CA LEU A 133 -14.52 7.40 -17.46
C LEU A 133 -13.39 7.68 -16.46
N LEU A 134 -13.61 8.64 -15.57
CA LEU A 134 -12.78 8.86 -14.39
C LEU A 134 -13.31 7.99 -13.26
N THR A 135 -12.83 6.75 -13.19
CA THR A 135 -12.99 5.94 -11.97
C THR A 135 -11.74 6.13 -11.11
N ILE A 136 -11.95 6.63 -9.90
CA ILE A 136 -10.96 6.73 -8.80
C ILE A 136 -10.72 5.35 -8.19
#